data_AF-A0A2E6MPA4-F1
#
_entry.id   AF-A0A2E6MPA4-F1
#
_cell.length_a   1.000
_cell.length_b   1.000
_cell.length_c   1.000
_cell.angle_alpha   90.00
_cell.angle_beta   90.00
_cell.angle_gamma   90.00
#
_symmetry.space_group_name_H-M   'P 1'
#
loop_
_entity.id
_entity.type
_entity.pdbx_description
1 polymer ?
#
loop_
_entity_poly.entity_id
_entity_poly.type
_entity_poly.pdbx_seq_one_letter_code
_entity_poly.pdbx_strand_id
1 'polypeptide(L)'
;MLRKDIEEKFPFISVVTYGQKEFVGIINNQDNFVTSMYVYTDLMEDQEKKAFMELGEAWWWESNRMIPISIFMRKEMEQFRNILTTMNSKDVKVVMGPTVNLNNLSVKRVKRKSVQLIRKPKP
;
A
#
# COMPACT_ATOMS: atom_id res chain seq x y z
N MET A 1 18.18 -6.78 14.00
CA MET A 1 18.01 -7.99 13.17
C MET A 1 16.54 -8.36 13.01
N LEU A 2 15.72 -8.34 14.06
CA LEU A 2 14.27 -8.65 14.00
C LEU A 2 13.41 -7.87 12.99
N ARG A 3 13.69 -6.58 12.73
CA ARG A 3 12.89 -5.79 11.79
C ARG A 3 12.99 -6.32 10.35
N LYS A 4 14.20 -6.71 9.92
CA LYS A 4 14.47 -7.20 8.55
C LYS A 4 13.73 -8.49 8.24
N ASP A 5 13.68 -9.42 9.20
CA ASP A 5 13.00 -10.70 9.04
C ASP A 5 11.48 -10.54 8.86
N ILE A 6 10.90 -9.48 9.42
CA ILE A 6 9.48 -9.14 9.24
C ILE A 6 9.24 -8.50 7.88
N GLU A 7 10.14 -7.63 7.40
CA GLU A 7 10.00 -7.04 6.06
C GLU A 7 10.08 -8.11 4.96
N GLU A 8 10.94 -9.12 5.15
CA GLU A 8 11.10 -10.22 4.20
C GLU A 8 9.91 -11.18 4.22
N LYS A 9 9.35 -11.49 5.39
CA LYS A 9 8.22 -12.42 5.52
C LYS A 9 6.87 -11.77 5.20
N PHE A 10 6.70 -10.50 5.54
CA PHE A 10 5.43 -9.78 5.39
C PHE A 10 5.63 -8.44 4.69
N PRO A 11 6.04 -8.45 3.42
CA PRO A 11 6.36 -7.24 2.65
C PRO A 11 5.15 -6.33 2.39
N PHE A 12 3.92 -6.82 2.63
CA PHE A 12 2.69 -6.07 2.48
C PHE A 12 2.27 -5.28 3.73
N ILE A 13 2.91 -5.53 4.88
CA ILE A 13 2.65 -4.79 6.11
C ILE A 13 3.40 -3.47 6.08
N SER A 14 2.67 -2.42 6.42
CA SER A 14 3.15 -1.06 6.53
C SER A 14 3.05 -0.57 7.96
N VAL A 15 4.03 0.23 8.36
CA VAL A 15 4.08 0.93 9.64
C VAL A 15 3.99 2.41 9.38
N VAL A 16 3.02 3.05 10.01
CA VAL A 16 2.70 4.45 9.82
C VAL A 16 2.70 5.16 11.17
N THR A 17 3.37 6.31 11.24
CA THR A 17 3.27 7.21 12.39
C THR A 17 2.29 8.33 12.07
N TYR A 18 1.32 8.55 12.94
CA TYR A 18 0.40 9.68 12.87
C TYR A 18 0.40 10.41 14.22
N GLY A 19 0.93 11.64 14.20
CA GLY A 19 1.24 12.39 15.42
C GLY A 19 2.30 11.67 16.27
N GLN A 20 1.89 11.18 17.45
CA GLN A 20 2.75 10.41 18.37
C GLN A 20 2.37 8.91 18.43
N LYS A 21 1.42 8.46 17.62
CA LYS A 21 0.95 7.07 17.60
C LYS A 21 1.50 6.33 16.39
N GLU A 22 1.86 5.08 16.59
CA GLU A 22 2.26 4.15 15.52
C GLU A 22 1.10 3.21 15.22
N PHE A 23 0.84 3.02 13.93
CA PHE A 23 -0.18 2.14 13.39
C PHE A 23 0.52 1.09 12.52
N VAL A 24 0.08 -0.16 12.65
CA VAL A 24 0.63 -1.31 11.91
C VAL A 24 -0.51 -2.00 11.18
N GLY A 25 -0.29 -2.34 9.90
CA GLY A 25 -1.33 -2.95 9.05
C GLY A 25 -1.11 -2.68 7.57
N ILE A 26 -2.16 -2.66 6.77
CA ILE A 26 -2.06 -2.52 5.30
C ILE A 26 -2.59 -1.17 4.86
N ILE A 27 -1.76 -0.38 4.18
CA ILE A 27 -2.20 0.89 3.59
C ILE A 27 -3.12 0.60 2.40
N ASN A 28 -4.35 1.10 2.47
CA ASN A 28 -5.31 0.96 1.40
C ASN A 28 -5.13 2.05 0.34
N ASN A 29 -5.04 3.30 0.74
CA ASN A 29 -4.80 4.42 -0.16
C ASN A 29 -4.04 5.53 0.57
N GLN A 30 -3.07 6.13 -0.09
CA GLN A 30 -2.36 7.31 0.38
C GLN A 30 -2.40 8.35 -0.73
N ASP A 31 -3.19 9.41 -0.53
CA ASP A 31 -3.20 10.58 -1.41
C ASP A 31 -2.66 11.83 -0.69
N ASN A 32 -2.75 13.00 -1.32
CA ASN A 32 -2.20 14.25 -0.78
C ASN A 32 -2.96 14.79 0.45
N PHE A 33 -4.19 14.33 0.68
CA PHE A 33 -5.08 14.83 1.72
C PHE A 33 -5.45 13.75 2.74
N VAL A 34 -5.65 12.52 2.28
CA VAL A 34 -6.20 11.42 3.05
C VAL A 34 -5.34 10.16 2.87
N THR A 35 -5.00 9.54 3.99
CA THR A 35 -4.41 8.22 4.05
C THR A 35 -5.38 7.28 4.75
N SER A 36 -5.80 6.22 4.06
CA SER A 36 -6.64 5.16 4.58
C SER A 36 -5.83 3.87 4.74
N MET A 37 -5.96 3.23 5.89
CA MET A 37 -5.19 2.05 6.27
C MET A 37 -6.06 1.10 7.09
N TYR A 38 -5.94 -0.20 6.82
CA TYR A 38 -6.50 -1.23 7.67
C TYR A 38 -5.53 -1.50 8.82
N VAL A 39 -5.97 -1.22 10.05
CA VAL A 39 -5.13 -1.30 11.24
C VAL A 39 -5.20 -2.71 11.81
N TYR A 40 -4.10 -3.46 11.71
CA TYR A 40 -4.03 -4.84 12.16
C TYR A 40 -4.16 -4.96 13.69
N THR A 41 -3.69 -3.97 14.44
CA THR A 41 -3.75 -3.96 15.91
C THR A 41 -5.17 -3.82 16.47
N ASP A 42 -6.12 -3.38 15.65
CA ASP A 42 -7.51 -3.20 16.08
C ASP A 42 -8.33 -4.50 15.97
N LEU A 43 -7.76 -5.54 15.35
CA LEU A 43 -8.36 -6.87 15.30
C LEU A 43 -8.28 -7.55 16.66
N MET A 44 -9.43 -7.94 17.20
CA MET A 44 -9.52 -8.57 18.52
C MET A 44 -9.36 -10.09 18.41
N GLU A 45 -10.01 -10.71 17.44
CA GLU A 45 -10.03 -12.17 17.28
C GLU A 45 -8.83 -12.68 16.48
N ASP A 46 -8.23 -13.77 16.95
CA ASP A 46 -7.07 -14.37 16.26
C ASP A 46 -7.45 -15.01 14.92
N GLN A 47 -8.71 -15.42 14.76
CA GLN A 47 -9.22 -15.91 13.49
C GLN A 47 -9.29 -14.80 12.43
N GLU A 48 -9.77 -13.61 12.82
CA GLU A 48 -9.79 -12.44 11.92
C GLU A 48 -8.38 -11.98 11.57
N LYS A 49 -7.45 -11.98 12.53
CA LYS A 49 -6.03 -11.68 12.28
C LYS A 49 -5.41 -12.63 11.26
N LYS A 50 -5.69 -13.94 11.38
CA LYS A 50 -5.18 -14.93 10.43
C LYS A 50 -5.74 -14.71 9.03
N ALA A 51 -7.06 -14.52 8.93
CA ALA A 51 -7.73 -14.25 7.66
C ALA A 51 -7.20 -12.97 7.00
N PHE A 52 -6.99 -11.90 7.77
CA PHE A 52 -6.42 -10.66 7.26
C PHE A 52 -4.99 -10.84 6.70
N MET A 53 -4.15 -11.63 7.39
CA MET A 53 -2.80 -11.92 6.93
C MET A 53 -2.79 -12.77 5.65
N GLU A 54 -3.66 -13.77 5.55
CA GLU A 54 -3.83 -14.60 4.35
C GLU A 54 -4.28 -13.76 3.14
N LEU A 55 -5.24 -12.86 3.34
CA LEU A 55 -5.69 -11.94 2.29
C LEU A 55 -4.60 -10.94 1.88
N GLY A 56 -3.83 -10.44 2.86
CA GLY A 56 -2.69 -9.56 2.61
C GLY A 56 -1.60 -10.24 1.77
N GLU A 57 -1.30 -11.50 2.09
CA GLU A 57 -0.34 -12.31 1.33
C GLU A 57 -0.84 -12.58 -0.10
N ALA A 58 -2.07 -13.04 -0.24
CA ALA A 58 -2.66 -13.28 -1.56
C ALA A 58 -2.71 -11.99 -2.40
N TRP A 59 -3.11 -10.86 -1.82
CA TRP A 59 -3.06 -9.56 -2.50
C TRP A 59 -1.64 -9.18 -2.94
N TRP A 60 -0.63 -9.40 -2.10
CA TRP A 60 0.75 -9.03 -2.41
C TRP A 60 1.35 -9.81 -3.59
N TRP A 61 1.01 -11.10 -3.69
CA TRP A 61 1.55 -12.00 -4.71
C TRP A 61 0.72 -12.04 -5.98
N GLU A 62 -0.61 -11.89 -5.89
CA GLU A 62 -1.51 -12.00 -7.04
C GLU A 62 -1.80 -10.65 -7.69
N SER A 63 -1.65 -9.54 -6.97
CA SER A 63 -1.87 -8.20 -7.53
C SER A 63 -0.62 -7.63 -8.22
N ASN A 64 -0.85 -6.59 -9.02
CA ASN A 64 0.22 -5.78 -9.59
C ASN A 64 0.85 -4.79 -8.59
N ARG A 65 0.50 -4.87 -7.29
CA ARG A 65 0.95 -4.01 -6.18
C ARG A 65 0.65 -2.50 -6.35
N MET A 66 -0.12 -2.13 -7.36
CA MET A 66 -0.55 -0.74 -7.61
C MET A 66 -2.04 -0.55 -7.31
N ILE A 67 -2.81 -1.62 -7.13
CA ILE A 67 -4.23 -1.58 -6.83
C ILE A 67 -4.41 -1.85 -5.33
N PRO A 68 -5.20 -1.02 -4.62
CA PRO A 68 -5.52 -1.25 -3.22
C PRO A 68 -6.16 -2.62 -2.95
N ILE A 69 -5.85 -3.20 -1.79
CA ILE A 69 -6.45 -4.47 -1.35
C ILE A 69 -7.98 -4.41 -1.33
N SER A 70 -8.57 -3.27 -0.95
CA SER A 70 -10.03 -3.12 -0.91
C SER A 70 -10.70 -3.14 -2.30
N ILE A 71 -9.94 -2.89 -3.36
CA ILE A 71 -10.43 -2.97 -4.75
C ILE A 71 -10.17 -4.37 -5.32
N PHE A 72 -8.98 -4.92 -5.05
CA PHE A 72 -8.61 -6.25 -5.53
C PHE A 72 -9.49 -7.36 -4.93
N MET A 73 -9.76 -7.29 -3.61
CA MET A 73 -10.53 -8.27 -2.85
C MET A 73 -11.73 -7.61 -2.14
N ARG A 74 -12.60 -6.98 -2.93
CA ARG A 74 -13.68 -6.14 -2.38
C ARG A 74 -14.62 -6.89 -1.43
N LYS A 75 -14.97 -8.15 -1.73
CA LYS A 75 -15.96 -8.91 -0.96
C LYS A 75 -15.36 -9.40 0.35
N GLU A 76 -14.14 -9.88 0.28
CA GLU A 76 -13.37 -10.43 1.40
C GLU A 76 -12.99 -9.31 2.38
N MET A 77 -12.69 -8.12 1.87
CA MET A 77 -12.34 -6.95 2.69
C MET A 77 -13.55 -6.25 3.33
N GLU A 78 -14.78 -6.64 2.99
CA GLU A 78 -15.98 -5.99 3.55
C GLU A 78 -16.11 -6.22 5.06
N GLN A 79 -15.69 -7.39 5.55
CA GLN A 79 -15.70 -7.71 6.99
C GLN A 79 -14.72 -6.84 7.81
N PHE A 80 -13.65 -6.33 7.18
CA PHE A 80 -12.62 -5.52 7.82
C PHE A 80 -12.90 -4.01 7.77
N ARG A 81 -14.12 -3.59 7.43
CA ARG A 81 -14.48 -2.16 7.36
C ARG A 81 -14.38 -1.46 8.72
N ASN A 82 -14.59 -2.19 9.80
CA ASN A 82 -14.47 -1.71 11.20
C ASN A 82 -13.05 -1.25 11.57
N ILE A 83 -12.01 -1.89 11.02
CA ILE A 83 -10.61 -1.58 11.28
C ILE A 83 -9.99 -0.61 10.27
N LEU A 84 -10.81 -0.06 9.35
CA LEU A 84 -10.36 0.91 8.37
C LEU A 84 -10.23 2.29 9.03
N THR A 85 -9.00 2.69 9.30
CA THR A 85 -8.68 4.00 9.84
C THR A 85 -8.34 4.97 8.71
N THR A 86 -8.89 6.17 8.80
CA THR A 86 -8.64 7.26 7.85
C THR A 86 -7.99 8.43 8.59
N MET A 87 -6.88 8.91 8.05
CA MET A 87 -6.01 9.93 8.63
C MET A 87 -5.74 11.04 7.62
N ASN A 88 -5.39 12.23 8.11
CA ASN A 88 -4.93 13.32 7.26
C ASN A 88 -3.50 13.03 6.79
N SER A 89 -3.28 12.95 5.48
CA SER A 89 -1.96 12.63 4.91
C SER A 89 -0.85 13.60 5.30
N LYS A 90 -1.19 14.85 5.67
CA LYS A 90 -0.17 15.85 6.07
C LYS A 90 0.58 15.45 7.33
N ASP A 91 -0.09 14.79 8.26
CA ASP A 91 0.46 14.40 9.56
C ASP A 91 0.86 12.91 9.60
N VAL A 92 0.72 12.23 8.46
CA VAL A 92 1.05 10.81 8.28
C VAL A 92 2.48 10.69 7.75
N LYS A 93 3.30 9.95 8.49
CA LYS A 93 4.64 9.54 8.05
C LYS A 93 4.68 8.03 7.92
N VAL A 94 4.87 7.54 6.69
CA VAL A 94 5.09 6.11 6.44
C VAL A 94 6.53 5.79 6.85
N VAL A 95 6.69 4.98 7.88
CA VAL A 95 8.01 4.55 8.39
C VAL A 95 8.52 3.37 7.56
N MET A 96 7.62 2.47 7.18
CA MET A 96 7.93 1.23 6.48
C MET A 96 6.74 0.75 5.66
N GLY A 97 7.02 0.01 4.59
CA GLY A 97 6.04 -0.77 3.84
C GLY A 97 5.56 -0.10 2.56
N PRO A 98 4.78 -0.83 1.74
CA PRO A 98 4.28 -0.35 0.47
C PRO A 98 3.18 0.70 0.67
N THR A 99 3.10 1.62 -0.29
CA THR A 99 2.04 2.61 -0.37
C THR A 99 1.39 2.54 -1.73
N VAL A 100 0.07 2.73 -1.75
CA VAL A 100 -0.73 2.69 -2.96
C VAL A 100 -1.49 4.01 -3.06
N ASN A 101 -1.50 4.61 -4.25
CA ASN A 101 -2.22 5.86 -4.51
C ASN A 101 -3.11 5.68 -5.74
N LEU A 102 -4.42 5.79 -5.53
CA LEU A 102 -5.42 5.67 -6.58
C LEU A 102 -5.26 6.70 -7.70
N ASN A 103 -4.75 7.90 -7.40
CA ASN A 103 -4.52 8.93 -8.40
C ASN A 103 -3.42 8.54 -9.39
N ASN A 104 -2.48 7.66 -9.01
CA ASN A 104 -1.44 7.20 -9.93
C ASN A 104 -1.99 6.21 -10.97
N LEU A 105 -3.14 5.58 -10.71
CA LEU A 105 -3.80 4.68 -11.66
C LEU A 105 -4.50 5.44 -12.79
N SER A 106 -4.95 6.68 -12.53
CA SER A 106 -5.68 7.50 -13.51
C SER A 106 -4.76 8.24 -14.50
N VAL A 107 -3.47 8.37 -14.18
CA VAL A 107 -2.49 9.00 -15.07
C VAL A 107 -2.25 8.11 -16.28
N LYS A 108 -2.85 8.47 -17.42
CA LYS A 108 -2.63 7.79 -18.70
C LYS A 108 -1.13 7.78 -19.02
N ARG A 109 -0.55 6.58 -19.13
CA ARG A 109 0.86 6.42 -19.52
C ARG A 109 1.06 6.94 -20.95
N VAL A 110 1.60 8.14 -21.10
CA VAL A 110 1.98 8.71 -22.41
C VAL A 110 3.38 8.19 -22.76
N LYS A 111 3.51 7.42 -23.85
CA LYS A 111 4.83 7.06 -24.39
C LYS A 111 5.55 8.33 -24.85
N ARG A 112 6.55 8.78 -24.10
CA ARG A 112 7.45 9.86 -24.54
C ARG A 112 8.38 9.30 -25.61
N LYS A 113 8.30 9.81 -26.84
CA LYS A 113 9.31 9.53 -27.86
C LYS A 113 10.60 10.24 -27.44
N SER A 114 11.64 9.49 -27.10
CA SER A 114 12.97 10.06 -26.88
C SER A 114 13.57 10.42 -28.24
N VAL A 115 13.71 11.71 -28.52
CA VAL A 115 14.37 12.16 -29.75
C VAL A 115 15.86 12.34 -29.41
N GLN A 116 16.69 11.43 -29.89
CA GLN A 116 18.14 11.59 -29.84
C GLN A 116 18.61 12.25 -31.15
N LEU A 117 19.39 13.32 -31.04
CA LEU A 117 20.00 13.97 -32.20
C LEU A 117 21.19 13.11 -32.66
N ILE A 118 21.02 12.36 -33.75
CA ILE A 118 22.09 11.55 -34.32
C ILE A 118 22.88 12.43 -35.30
N ARG A 119 24.18 12.63 -35.05
CA ARG A 119 25.08 13.37 -35.96
C ARG A 119 25.38 12.48 -37.18
N LYS A 120 25.13 12.96 -38.39
CA LYS A 120 25.47 12.24 -39.63
C LYS A 120 27.00 12.08 -39.74
N PRO A 121 27.53 10.88 -40.03
CA PRO A 121 28.95 10.70 -40.35
C PRO A 121 29.31 11.50 -41.61
N LYS A 122 30.52 12.09 -41.63
CA LYS A 122 31.03 12.81 -42.81
C LYS A 122 31.35 11.81 -43.93
N PRO A 123 31.13 12.17 -45.20
CA PRO A 123 31.54 11.36 -46.35
C PRO A 123 33.06 11.24 -46.44
#